data_AF-A0A9J6GW60-F1
#
_entry.id   AF-A0A9J6GW60-F1
#
_cell.length_a   1.000
_cell.length_b   1.000
_cell.length_c   1.000
_cell.angle_alpha   90.00
_cell.angle_beta   90.00
_cell.angle_gamma   90.00
#
_symmetry.space_group_name_H-M   'P 1'
#
loop_
_entity.id
_entity.type
_entity.pdbx_description
1 polymer ?
#
loop_
_entity_poly.entity_id
_entity_poly.type
_entity_poly.pdbx_seq_one_letter_code
_entity_poly.pdbx_strand_id
1 'polypeptide(L)'
;MMLQDVSAELTTITSRCEDAENRLRRSNLLFFGLEDDPKEDWTAPEKNGVKLCSDKLEIQINSSQFERVNRLGKYQEGEIRFVIAKLTFFKDKQSNASCHLHTS
;
A
#
# COMPACT_ATOMS: atom_id res chain seq x y z
N MET A 1 -16.86 9.96 -37.31
CA MET A 1 -15.57 10.64 -37.14
C MET A 1 -15.48 11.30 -35.76
N MET A 2 -16.20 12.39 -35.45
CA MET A 2 -16.12 13.04 -34.12
C MET A 2 -16.31 12.13 -32.89
N LEU A 3 -17.23 11.16 -32.92
CA LEU A 3 -17.41 10.22 -31.79
C LEU A 3 -16.22 9.27 -31.57
N GLN A 4 -15.48 8.94 -32.64
CA GLN A 4 -14.29 8.09 -32.54
C GLN A 4 -13.12 8.87 -31.98
N ASP A 5 -12.97 10.14 -32.38
CA ASP A 5 -11.92 11.03 -31.89
C ASP A 5 -12.10 11.32 -30.38
N VAL A 6 -13.34 11.60 -29.95
CA VAL A 6 -13.67 11.78 -28.53
C VAL A 6 -13.42 10.51 -27.71
N SER A 7 -13.74 9.33 -28.26
CA SER A 7 -13.46 8.05 -27.60
C SER A 7 -11.96 7.82 -27.42
N ALA A 8 -11.17 8.12 -28.46
CA ALA A 8 -9.71 7.98 -28.42
C ALA A 8 -9.06 8.95 -27.40
N GLU A 9 -9.54 10.18 -27.31
CA GLU A 9 -9.11 11.13 -26.29
C GLU A 9 -9.47 10.66 -24.88
N LEU A 10 -10.68 10.12 -24.69
CA LEU A 10 -11.12 9.61 -23.40
C LEU A 10 -10.27 8.41 -22.95
N THR A 11 -9.95 7.47 -23.84
CA THR A 11 -9.02 6.38 -23.54
C THR A 11 -7.64 6.90 -23.16
N THR A 12 -7.14 7.91 -23.87
CA THR A 12 -5.83 8.51 -23.58
C THR A 12 -5.80 9.18 -22.20
N ILE A 13 -6.86 9.90 -21.85
CA ILE A 13 -6.99 10.55 -20.54
C ILE A 13 -7.09 9.50 -19.44
N THR A 14 -7.93 8.48 -19.62
CA THR A 14 -8.08 7.39 -18.64
C THR A 14 -6.76 6.68 -18.38
N SER A 15 -6.03 6.32 -19.44
CA SER A 15 -4.70 5.69 -19.31
C SER A 15 -3.72 6.57 -18.53
N ARG A 16 -3.70 7.88 -18.78
CA ARG A 16 -2.83 8.81 -18.03
C ARG A 16 -3.23 8.93 -16.56
N CYS A 17 -4.54 8.90 -16.26
CA CYS A 17 -5.03 8.88 -14.88
C CYS A 17 -4.62 7.59 -14.17
N GLU A 18 -4.83 6.43 -14.80
CA GLU A 18 -4.44 5.13 -14.27
C GLU A 18 -2.93 5.06 -13.98
N ASP A 19 -2.10 5.55 -14.90
CA ASP A 19 -0.65 5.61 -14.73
C ASP A 19 -0.24 6.51 -13.56
N ALA A 20 -0.86 7.70 -13.46
CA ALA A 20 -0.60 8.62 -12.37
C ALA A 20 -0.98 8.02 -11.02
N GLU A 21 -2.16 7.39 -10.94
CA GLU A 21 -2.63 6.73 -9.74
C GLU A 21 -1.75 5.53 -9.35
N ASN A 22 -1.36 4.71 -10.33
CA ASN A 22 -0.45 3.58 -10.09
C ASN A 22 0.90 4.06 -9.57
N ARG A 23 1.42 5.17 -10.10
CA ARG A 23 2.65 5.78 -9.60
C ARG A 23 2.49 6.28 -8.16
N LEU A 24 1.35 6.85 -7.80
CA LEU A 24 1.05 7.29 -6.42
C LEU A 24 0.89 6.11 -5.45
N ARG A 25 0.30 4.99 -5.90
CA ARG A 25 0.09 3.79 -5.07
C ARG A 25 1.30 2.87 -4.98
N ARG A 26 2.32 3.03 -5.84
CA ARG A 26 3.43 2.09 -5.97
C ARG A 26 4.20 1.86 -4.65
N SER A 27 4.33 2.90 -3.85
CA SER A 27 4.99 2.87 -2.52
C SER A 27 4.04 2.51 -1.37
N ASN A 28 2.77 2.25 -1.64
CA ASN A 28 1.83 1.81 -0.62
C ASN A 28 1.94 0.29 -0.44
N LEU A 29 1.90 -0.17 0.80
CA LEU A 29 1.73 -1.54 1.22
C LEU A 29 0.36 -1.67 1.88
N LEU A 30 -0.30 -2.78 1.61
CA LEU A 30 -1.61 -3.08 2.18
C LEU A 30 -1.47 -4.36 3.00
N PHE A 31 -1.77 -4.26 4.29
CA PHE A 31 -1.70 -5.39 5.22
C PHE A 31 -3.10 -5.85 5.58
N PHE A 32 -3.28 -7.16 5.54
CA PHE A 32 -4.53 -7.87 5.80
C PHE A 32 -4.41 -8.69 7.08
N GLY A 33 -5.52 -8.86 7.81
CA GLY A 33 -5.56 -9.77 8.96
C GLY A 33 -4.88 -9.26 10.23
N LEU A 34 -4.56 -7.97 10.31
CA LEU A 34 -4.14 -7.34 11.57
C LEU A 34 -5.39 -7.05 12.40
N GLU A 35 -5.55 -7.69 13.55
CA GLU A 35 -6.68 -7.45 14.45
C GLU A 35 -6.81 -5.96 14.79
N ASP A 36 -8.05 -5.46 14.82
CA ASP A 36 -8.34 -4.06 15.13
C ASP A 36 -8.41 -3.91 16.66
N ASP A 37 -7.51 -3.13 17.24
CA ASP A 37 -7.60 -2.80 18.66
C ASP A 37 -8.24 -1.42 18.79
N PRO A 38 -9.44 -1.28 19.40
CA PRO A 38 -10.08 0.02 19.60
C PRO A 38 -9.28 0.97 20.49
N LYS A 39 -8.22 0.49 21.16
CA LYS A 39 -7.26 1.28 21.93
C LYS A 39 -5.92 1.48 21.21
N GLU A 40 -5.83 1.15 19.92
CA GLU A 40 -4.62 1.42 19.11
C GLU A 40 -4.25 2.91 19.23
N ASP A 41 -3.09 3.17 19.83
CA ASP A 41 -2.47 4.49 19.82
C ASP A 41 -1.95 4.81 18.41
N TRP A 42 -1.81 6.09 18.07
CA TRP A 42 -1.32 6.57 16.78
C TRP A 42 0.05 5.98 16.40
N THR A 43 0.85 5.54 17.39
CA THR A 43 2.16 4.91 17.20
C THR A 43 2.12 3.40 17.01
N ALA A 44 0.99 2.75 17.33
CA ALA A 44 0.84 1.31 17.27
C ALA A 44 0.83 0.75 15.82
N PRO A 45 0.15 1.39 14.83
CA PRO A 45 0.17 0.91 13.45
C PRO A 45 1.57 0.90 12.83
N GLU A 46 2.42 1.88 13.15
CA GLU A 46 3.81 1.93 12.66
C GLU A 46 4.65 0.80 13.24
N LYS A 47 4.58 0.57 14.55
CA LYS A 47 5.27 -0.54 15.21
C LYS A 47 4.79 -1.89 14.69
N ASN A 48 3.48 -2.05 14.52
CA ASN A 48 2.87 -3.25 13.96
C ASN A 48 3.29 -3.45 12.49
N GLY A 49 3.38 -2.36 11.71
CA GLY A 49 3.87 -2.37 10.34
C GLY A 49 5.33 -2.79 10.22
N VAL A 50 6.22 -2.23 11.06
CA VAL A 50 7.64 -2.65 11.15
C VAL A 50 7.74 -4.13 11.48
N LYS A 51 7.03 -4.57 12.53
CA LYS A 51 7.04 -5.95 12.98
C LYS A 51 6.52 -6.89 11.89
N LEU A 52 5.43 -6.55 11.22
CA LEU A 52 4.87 -7.40 10.17
C LEU A 52 5.76 -7.46 8.92
N CYS A 53 6.43 -6.37 8.55
CA CYS A 53 7.44 -6.38 7.50
C CYS A 53 8.60 -7.33 7.83
N SER A 54 9.09 -7.30 9.08
CA SER A 54 10.15 -8.20 9.53
C SER A 54 9.67 -9.66 9.60
N ASP A 55 8.51 -9.91 10.21
CA ASP A 55 8.02 -11.27 10.52
C ASP A 55 7.48 -12.01 9.31
N LYS A 56 6.87 -11.30 8.35
CA LYS A 56 6.16 -11.93 7.21
C LYS A 56 6.83 -11.71 5.86
N LEU A 57 7.56 -10.62 5.70
CA LEU A 57 8.20 -10.27 4.44
C LEU A 57 9.72 -10.38 4.50
N GLU A 58 10.28 -10.67 5.70
CA GLU A 58 11.73 -10.67 5.97
C GLU A 58 12.40 -9.34 5.61
N ILE A 59 11.62 -8.24 5.58
CA ILE A 59 12.11 -6.90 5.25
C ILE A 59 12.38 -6.14 6.54
N GLN A 60 13.64 -5.78 6.75
CA GLN A 60 14.05 -4.88 7.82
C GLN A 60 13.71 -3.44 7.42
N ILE A 61 12.61 -2.91 7.95
CA ILE A 61 12.16 -1.53 7.74
C ILE A 61 12.12 -0.83 9.10
N ASN A 62 12.75 0.34 9.20
CA ASN A 62 12.64 1.21 10.37
C ASN A 62 11.34 2.02 10.31
N SER A 63 10.79 2.40 11.47
CA SER A 63 9.59 3.25 11.53
C SER A 63 9.75 4.56 10.74
N SER A 64 10.95 5.13 10.70
CA SER A 64 11.29 6.34 9.93
C SER A 64 11.20 6.18 8.40
N GLN A 65 11.09 4.96 7.89
CA GLN A 65 10.91 4.68 6.46
C GLN A 65 9.43 4.62 6.07
N PHE A 66 8.51 4.70 7.04
CA PHE A 66 7.11 4.95 6.76
C PHE A 66 6.84 6.45 6.74
N GLU A 67 6.25 6.93 5.65
CA GLU A 67 5.71 8.29 5.56
C GLU A 67 4.37 8.39 6.31
N ARG A 68 3.58 7.31 6.25
CA ARG A 68 2.33 7.17 7.01
C ARG A 68 1.97 5.70 7.16
N VAL A 69 1.34 5.35 8.28
CA VAL A 69 0.67 4.07 8.48
C VAL A 69 -0.68 4.33 9.11
N ASN A 70 -1.75 3.84 8.50
CA ASN A 70 -3.10 4.06 9.01
C ASN A 70 -4.06 2.93 8.63
N ARG A 71 -5.09 2.73 9.46
CA ARG A 71 -6.22 1.86 9.14
C ARG A 71 -7.07 2.50 8.06
N LEU A 72 -7.53 1.70 7.09
CA LEU A 72 -8.48 2.12 6.07
C LEU A 72 -9.91 1.91 6.56
N GLY A 73 -10.75 2.93 6.39
CA GLY A 73 -12.16 2.89 6.75
C GLY A 73 -12.45 3.22 8.21
N LYS A 74 -13.76 3.33 8.49
CA LYS A 74 -14.27 3.56 9.85
C LYS A 74 -14.24 2.24 10.63
N TYR A 75 -13.90 2.32 11.92
CA TYR A 75 -13.98 1.17 12.81
C TYR A 75 -15.41 0.64 12.86
N GLN A 76 -15.55 -0.69 12.74
CA GLN A 76 -16.81 -1.40 12.92
C GLN A 76 -16.51 -2.67 13.73
N GLU A 77 -17.30 -2.91 14.76
CA GLU A 77 -17.11 -4.06 15.64
C GLU A 77 -17.35 -5.36 14.84
N GLY A 78 -16.40 -6.29 14.89
CA GLY A 78 -16.41 -7.53 14.12
C GLY A 78 -15.77 -7.47 12.73
N GLU A 79 -15.37 -6.28 12.26
CA GLU A 79 -14.69 -6.09 10.98
C GLU A 79 -13.18 -5.84 11.17
N ILE A 80 -12.35 -6.50 10.37
CA ILE A 80 -10.90 -6.29 10.38
C ILE A 80 -10.51 -5.29 9.30
N ARG A 81 -10.16 -4.06 9.70
CA ARG A 81 -9.70 -3.02 8.77
C ARG A 81 -8.31 -3.31 8.23
N PHE A 82 -8.13 -3.09 6.93
CA PHE A 82 -6.80 -3.11 6.31
C PHE A 82 -5.93 -1.99 6.87
N VAL A 83 -4.64 -2.26 7.01
CA VAL A 83 -3.64 -1.22 7.28
C VAL A 83 -2.97 -0.85 5.97
N ILE A 84 -3.00 0.44 5.63
CA ILE A 84 -2.22 0.98 4.52
C ILE A 84 -1.00 1.69 5.08
N ALA A 85 0.16 1.34 4.55
CA ALA A 85 1.43 1.96 4.88
C ALA A 85 2.05 2.56 3.63
N LYS A 86 2.55 3.79 3.68
CA LYS A 86 3.28 4.41 2.57
C LYS A 86 4.75 4.46 2.93
N LEU A 87 5.61 3.91 2.07
CA LEU A 87 7.05 3.98 2.22
C LEU A 87 7.59 5.30 1.65
N THR A 88 8.54 5.90 2.36
CA THR A 88 9.20 7.16 1.97
C THR A 88 10.04 7.00 0.70
N PHE A 89 10.62 5.82 0.47
CA PHE A 89 11.46 5.55 -0.72
C PHE A 89 11.02 4.29 -1.47
N PHE A 90 10.83 4.44 -2.79
CA PHE A 90 10.41 3.36 -3.69
C PHE A 90 11.49 2.26 -3.89
N LYS A 91 12.78 2.61 -3.75
CA LYS A 91 13.89 1.68 -3.97
C LYS A 91 13.88 0.47 -3.02
N ASP A 92 13.33 0.64 -1.81
CA ASP A 92 13.27 -0.42 -0.80
C ASP A 92 12.30 -1.55 -1.17
N LYS A 93 11.34 -1.27 -2.07
CA LYS A 93 10.39 -2.26 -2.59
C LYS A 93 10.96 -3.03 -3.79
N GLN A 94 11.79 -2.39 -4.62
CA GLN A 94 12.34 -3.00 -5.83
C GLN A 94 13.55 -3.90 -5.55
N SER A 95 14.33 -3.63 -4.50
CA SER A 95 15.41 -4.53 -4.07
C SER A 95 14.92 -5.85 -3.47
N ASN A 96 13.66 -5.92 -2.99
CA ASN A 96 13.16 -7.06 -2.21
C ASN A 96 11.99 -7.82 -2.86
N ALA A 97 11.28 -7.25 -3.83
CA ALA A 97 10.23 -7.96 -4.58
C ALA A 97 10.78 -8.93 -5.64
N SER A 98 12.07 -8.88 -5.95
CA SER A 98 12.73 -9.76 -6.94
C SER A 98 13.04 -11.16 -6.41
N CYS A 99 12.87 -11.44 -5.11
CA CYS A 99 13.28 -12.71 -4.50
C CYS A 99 12.14 -13.74 -4.27
N HIS A 100 10.90 -13.46 -4.67
CA HIS A 100 9.77 -14.39 -4.41
C HIS A 100 9.05 -14.91 -5.67
N LEU A 101 9.73 -14.91 -6.83
CA LEU A 101 9.29 -15.70 -8.00
C LEU A 101 10.22 -16.89 -8.21
N HIS A 102 10.33 -17.75 -7.21
CA HIS A 102 10.63 -19.16 -7.38
C HIS A 102 10.00 -19.94 -6.21
N THR A 103 9.30 -21.02 -6.55
CA THR A 103 8.54 -21.94 -5.69
C THR A 103 7.15 -21.42 -5.29
N SER A 104 6.03 -22.07 -5.63
CA SER A 104 5.75 -23.46 -6.06
C SER A 104 4.68 -23.51 -7.15
#